data_AF-A0A914PCT1-F1
#
_entry.id   AF-A0A914PCT1-F1
#
_cell.length_a   1.000
_cell.length_b   1.000
_cell.length_c   1.000
_cell.angle_alpha   90.00
_cell.angle_beta   90.00
_cell.angle_gamma   90.00
#
_symmetry.space_group_name_H-M   'P 1'
#
loop_
_entity.id
_entity.type
_entity.pdbx_description
1 polymer ?
#
loop_
_entity_poly.entity_id
_entity_poly.type
_entity_poly.pdbx_seq_one_letter_code
_entity_poly.pdbx_strand_id
1 'polypeptide(L)'
;MSNDNTHLFILPSYFNHSCLANAHRTFYGNVMVIHANMDIKKGDEICLAYISPMEDFSVRKKALNKWGFTCLCKLCELDSKDKYCEKRNKMVKEFGEYVRNNFPTTFSPSAILSLKNIITEGEKVLKKVRKSYDDRNEFKTKLIDMLILLSPQYFTLDSPKGIEYGEEALTLMDNSLNCAKSIPQAYVNLAASYHANEKIEKVKEMIEKAFKASFCTDLDHFKMIFPETAPFLL
;
A
#
# COMPACT_ATOMS: atom_id res chain seq x y z
N MET A 1 -16.66 -24.81 -5.68
CA MET A 1 -17.11 -23.57 -4.99
C MET A 1 -17.43 -22.57 -6.08
N SER A 2 -18.67 -22.13 -6.22
CA SER A 2 -19.06 -21.17 -7.27
C SER A 2 -18.36 -19.83 -7.04
N ASN A 3 -17.91 -19.22 -8.13
CA ASN A 3 -17.14 -17.96 -8.17
C ASN A 3 -18.06 -16.73 -7.98
N ASP A 4 -18.92 -16.75 -6.97
CA ASP A 4 -19.86 -15.66 -6.69
C ASP A 4 -19.17 -14.57 -5.85
N ASN A 5 -18.13 -13.94 -6.40
CA ASN A 5 -17.35 -12.87 -5.74
C ASN A 5 -18.02 -11.48 -5.80
N THR A 6 -19.29 -11.39 -6.19
CA THR A 6 -20.02 -10.12 -6.34
C THR A 6 -21.22 -10.10 -5.41
N HIS A 7 -21.33 -9.03 -4.63
CA HIS A 7 -22.37 -8.85 -3.62
C HIS A 7 -22.98 -7.45 -3.74
N LEU A 8 -24.28 -7.31 -3.48
CA LEU A 8 -24.97 -6.02 -3.43
C LEU A 8 -25.22 -5.63 -1.97
N PHE A 9 -24.65 -4.50 -1.54
CA PHE A 9 -24.85 -3.95 -0.21
C PHE A 9 -25.53 -2.58 -0.29
N ILE A 10 -26.84 -2.53 -0.05
CA ILE A 10 -27.66 -1.34 -0.31
C ILE A 10 -27.23 -0.17 0.57
N LEU A 11 -27.12 -0.37 1.90
CA LEU A 11 -26.74 0.70 2.82
C LEU A 11 -25.32 1.24 2.58
N PRO A 12 -24.28 0.40 2.41
CA PRO A 12 -22.97 0.87 1.96
C PRO A 12 -22.92 1.61 0.62
N SER A 13 -23.90 1.41 -0.26
CA SER A 13 -23.90 2.07 -1.57
C SER A 13 -24.20 3.57 -1.50
N TYR A 14 -24.56 4.08 -0.33
CA TYR A 14 -24.76 5.53 -0.09
C TYR A 14 -23.45 6.28 0.19
N PHE A 15 -22.35 5.60 0.58
CA PHE A 15 -21.09 6.28 0.87
C PHE A 15 -20.44 6.79 -0.40
N ASN A 16 -20.16 8.09 -0.49
CA ASN A 16 -19.47 8.66 -1.66
C ASN A 16 -17.97 8.30 -1.72
N HIS A 17 -17.35 8.60 -2.86
CA HIS A 17 -15.93 8.37 -3.08
C HIS A 17 -15.05 9.55 -2.67
N SER A 18 -13.99 9.25 -1.92
CA SER A 18 -12.78 10.06 -1.85
C SER A 18 -11.56 9.15 -2.04
N CYS A 19 -10.52 9.60 -2.75
CA CYS A 19 -9.24 8.86 -2.74
C CYS A 19 -8.58 8.94 -1.36
N LEU A 20 -8.82 10.04 -0.63
CA LEU A 20 -8.44 10.23 0.77
C LEU A 20 -9.67 9.95 1.64
N ALA A 21 -10.13 8.70 1.62
CA ALA A 21 -11.31 8.26 2.36
C ALA A 21 -11.06 8.22 3.87
N ASN A 22 -12.05 8.67 4.65
CA ASN A 22 -12.05 8.63 6.12
C ASN A 22 -12.66 7.34 6.70
N ALA A 23 -13.13 6.43 5.84
CA ALA A 23 -13.55 5.10 6.20
C ALA A 23 -13.03 4.05 5.20
N HIS A 24 -12.84 2.83 5.69
CA HIS A 24 -12.43 1.68 4.88
C HIS A 24 -13.42 0.53 5.01
N ARG A 25 -13.55 -0.26 3.94
CA ARG A 25 -14.43 -1.43 3.90
C ARG A 25 -13.61 -2.72 3.81
N THR A 26 -13.96 -3.69 4.63
CA THR A 26 -13.40 -5.05 4.59
C THR A 26 -14.55 -6.05 4.41
N PHE A 27 -14.28 -7.15 3.71
CA PHE A 27 -15.26 -8.20 3.46
C PHE A 27 -14.87 -9.48 4.19
N TYR A 28 -15.81 -10.04 4.94
CA TYR A 28 -15.69 -11.35 5.58
C TYR A 28 -16.81 -12.25 5.04
N GLY A 29 -16.49 -13.03 4.02
CA GLY A 29 -17.51 -13.75 3.25
C GLY A 29 -18.53 -12.77 2.65
N ASN A 30 -19.79 -12.91 3.05
CA ASN A 30 -20.91 -12.06 2.62
C ASN A 30 -21.19 -10.87 3.56
N VAL A 31 -20.34 -10.61 4.56
CA VAL A 31 -20.47 -9.48 5.49
C VAL A 31 -19.50 -8.37 5.08
N MET A 32 -20.01 -7.15 4.93
CA MET A 32 -19.17 -5.95 4.76
C MET A 32 -19.07 -5.22 6.11
N VAL A 33 -17.84 -5.01 6.57
CA VAL A 33 -17.53 -4.18 7.74
C VAL A 33 -16.95 -2.88 7.25
N ILE A 34 -17.53 -1.76 7.70
CA ILE A 34 -17.02 -0.41 7.44
C ILE A 34 -16.64 0.21 8.77
N HIS A 35 -15.44 0.77 8.83
CA HIS A 35 -14.91 1.41 10.03
C HIS A 35 -14.19 2.71 9.63
N ALA A 36 -14.08 3.63 10.58
CA ALA A 36 -13.35 4.87 10.39
C ALA A 36 -11.84 4.62 10.49
N ASN A 37 -11.05 5.21 9.59
CA ASN A 37 -9.58 5.13 9.60
C ASN A 37 -8.91 6.44 10.07
N MET A 38 -9.71 7.37 10.59
CA MET A 38 -9.32 8.65 11.19
C MET A 38 -10.48 9.18 12.02
N ASP A 39 -10.22 10.20 12.84
CA ASP A 39 -11.27 10.90 13.57
C ASP A 39 -12.23 11.60 12.58
N ILE A 40 -13.54 11.35 12.73
CA ILE A 40 -14.59 11.93 11.90
C ILE A 40 -15.40 12.89 12.77
N LYS A 41 -15.42 14.18 12.43
CA LYS A 41 -16.16 15.17 13.20
C LYS A 41 -17.65 15.11 12.86
N LYS A 42 -18.49 15.56 13.80
CA LYS A 42 -19.92 15.68 13.56
C LYS A 42 -20.19 16.57 12.34
N GLY A 43 -20.89 16.03 11.36
CA GLY A 43 -21.24 16.72 10.12
C GLY A 43 -20.29 16.45 8.95
N ASP A 44 -19.16 15.79 9.18
CA ASP A 44 -18.29 15.33 8.10
C ASP A 44 -18.97 14.20 7.32
N GLU A 45 -18.84 14.24 5.99
CA GLU A 45 -19.29 13.15 5.14
C GLU A 45 -18.36 11.94 5.29
N ILE A 46 -18.94 10.75 5.44
CA ILE A 46 -18.19 9.50 5.43
C ILE A 46 -18.00 9.07 3.97
N CYS A 47 -16.75 8.84 3.57
CA CYS A 47 -16.38 8.47 2.22
C CYS A 47 -15.60 7.15 2.20
N LEU A 48 -15.74 6.37 1.12
CA LEU A 48 -14.97 5.16 0.86
C LEU A 48 -14.07 5.32 -0.36
N ALA A 49 -12.90 4.68 -0.33
CA ALA A 49 -12.04 4.57 -1.51
C ALA A 49 -12.58 3.48 -2.44
N TYR A 50 -13.30 3.86 -3.50
CA TYR A 50 -13.79 2.92 -4.52
C TYR A 50 -12.64 2.29 -5.29
N ILE A 51 -11.62 3.10 -5.57
CA ILE A 51 -10.37 2.73 -6.24
C ILE A 51 -9.22 3.06 -5.28
N SER A 52 -8.15 2.27 -5.32
CA SER A 52 -6.98 2.51 -4.49
C SER A 52 -6.35 3.89 -4.80
N PRO A 53 -5.99 4.69 -3.79
CA PRO A 53 -5.31 5.97 -4.00
C PRO A 53 -3.88 5.81 -4.54
N MET A 54 -3.31 4.59 -4.44
CA MET A 54 -2.00 4.25 -5.03
C MET A 54 -2.05 4.10 -6.55
N GLU A 55 -3.24 3.91 -7.13
CA GLU A 55 -3.40 3.85 -8.59
C GLU A 55 -3.02 5.18 -9.22
N ASP A 56 -2.52 5.13 -10.45
CA ASP A 56 -2.14 6.31 -11.22
C ASP A 56 -3.34 7.26 -11.38
N PHE A 57 -3.11 8.57 -11.36
CA PHE A 57 -4.18 9.56 -11.48
C PHE A 57 -5.06 9.36 -12.71
N SER A 58 -4.45 9.05 -13.86
CA SER A 58 -5.17 8.73 -15.09
C SER A 58 -6.03 7.47 -14.98
N VAL A 59 -5.58 6.46 -14.24
CA VAL A 59 -6.35 5.24 -13.93
C VAL A 59 -7.54 5.57 -13.02
N ARG A 60 -7.32 6.31 -11.92
CA ARG A 60 -8.39 6.72 -11.00
C ARG A 60 -9.46 7.54 -11.74
N LYS A 61 -9.04 8.56 -12.50
CA LYS A 61 -9.94 9.40 -13.31
C LYS A 61 -10.75 8.57 -14.31
N LYS A 62 -10.09 7.69 -15.07
CA LYS A 62 -10.76 6.84 -16.07
C LYS A 62 -11.78 5.89 -15.42
N ALA A 63 -11.46 5.30 -14.28
CA ALA A 63 -12.35 4.37 -13.60
C ALA A 63 -13.57 5.08 -12.99
N LEU A 64 -13.38 6.23 -12.34
CA LEU A 64 -14.48 7.02 -11.76
C LEU A 64 -15.42 7.61 -12.82
N ASN A 65 -14.87 8.03 -13.98
CA ASN A 65 -15.68 8.52 -15.09
C ASN A 65 -16.69 7.48 -15.61
N LYS A 66 -16.43 6.17 -15.43
CA LYS A 66 -17.41 5.12 -15.76
C LYS A 66 -18.67 5.18 -14.90
N TRP A 67 -18.57 5.76 -13.71
CA TRP A 67 -19.69 6.03 -12.80
C TRP A 67 -20.25 7.45 -12.95
N GLY A 68 -19.80 8.22 -13.96
CA GLY A 68 -20.38 9.52 -14.30
C GLY A 68 -19.92 10.70 -13.45
N PHE A 69 -18.82 10.57 -12.69
CA PHE A 69 -18.30 11.68 -11.89
C PHE A 69 -16.76 11.81 -11.93
N THR A 70 -16.27 12.99 -11.60
CA THR A 70 -14.85 13.29 -11.41
C THR A 70 -14.58 13.56 -9.93
N CYS A 71 -13.62 12.86 -9.34
CA CYS A 71 -13.23 13.10 -7.94
C CYS A 71 -12.40 14.38 -7.82
N LEU A 72 -12.79 15.23 -6.85
CA LEU A 72 -12.17 16.53 -6.57
C LEU A 72 -11.43 16.55 -5.22
N CYS A 73 -11.15 15.38 -4.62
CA CYS A 73 -10.40 15.32 -3.36
C CYS A 73 -8.99 15.90 -3.51
N LYS A 74 -8.35 16.24 -2.38
CA LYS A 74 -7.04 16.91 -2.35
C LYS A 74 -5.97 16.17 -3.16
N LEU A 75 -5.93 14.84 -3.09
CA LEU A 75 -5.00 14.03 -3.88
C LEU A 75 -5.21 14.22 -5.39
N CYS A 76 -6.46 14.15 -5.86
CA CYS A 76 -6.78 14.36 -7.27
C CYS A 76 -6.54 15.80 -7.72
N GLU A 77 -6.80 16.78 -6.84
CA GLU A 77 -6.50 18.18 -7.10
C GLU A 77 -4.99 18.38 -7.35
N LEU A 78 -4.14 17.86 -6.46
CA LEU A 78 -2.69 17.97 -6.56
C LEU A 78 -2.14 17.21 -7.77
N ASP A 79 -2.58 15.96 -7.97
CA ASP A 79 -2.14 15.13 -9.10
C ASP A 79 -2.52 15.75 -10.45
N SER A 80 -3.67 16.43 -10.54
CA SER A 80 -4.09 17.11 -11.77
C SER A 80 -3.18 18.27 -12.18
N LYS A 81 -2.47 18.85 -11.21
CA LYS A 81 -1.54 19.98 -11.41
C LYS A 81 -0.08 19.52 -11.49
N ASP A 82 0.20 18.24 -11.22
CA ASP A 82 1.56 17.70 -11.16
C ASP A 82 2.05 17.24 -12.53
N LYS A 83 2.91 18.08 -13.15
CA LYS A 83 3.55 17.80 -14.44
C LYS A 83 4.48 16.57 -14.45
N TYR A 84 4.87 16.04 -13.30
CA TYR A 84 5.74 14.88 -13.18
C TYR A 84 4.97 13.58 -12.89
N CYS A 85 3.66 13.63 -12.62
CA CYS A 85 2.85 12.47 -12.24
C CYS A 85 3.01 11.30 -13.22
N GLU A 86 2.71 11.52 -14.50
CA GLU A 86 2.83 10.49 -15.55
C GLU A 86 4.27 9.98 -15.72
N LYS A 87 5.27 10.86 -15.57
CA LYS A 87 6.68 10.47 -15.65
C LYS A 87 7.07 9.53 -14.50
N ARG A 88 6.62 9.79 -13.27
CA ARG A 88 6.86 8.92 -12.12
C ARG A 88 6.20 7.57 -12.30
N ASN A 89 4.94 7.55 -12.73
CA ASN A 89 4.18 6.33 -12.98
C ASN A 89 4.92 5.43 -13.98
N LYS A 90 5.38 6.02 -15.09
CA LYS A 90 6.15 5.29 -16.11
C LYS A 90 7.44 4.69 -15.53
N MET A 91 8.26 5.49 -14.83
CA MET A 91 9.53 5.01 -14.25
C MET A 91 9.33 3.85 -13.26
N VAL A 92 8.35 3.96 -12.36
CA VAL A 92 8.08 2.93 -11.35
C VAL A 92 7.50 1.67 -12.00
N LYS A 93 6.61 1.82 -12.98
CA LYS A 93 6.04 0.69 -13.73
C LYS A 93 7.11 -0.09 -14.49
N GLU A 94 7.97 0.62 -15.24
CA GLU A 94 9.07 0.01 -16.00
C GLU A 94 10.04 -0.74 -15.06
N PHE A 95 10.35 -0.16 -13.90
CA PHE A 95 11.18 -0.86 -12.91
C PHE A 95 10.48 -2.08 -12.31
N GLY A 96 9.18 -2.01 -12.00
CA GLY A 96 8.41 -3.18 -11.55
C GLY A 96 8.37 -4.32 -12.56
N GLU A 97 8.27 -4.00 -13.86
CA GLU A 97 8.40 -4.98 -14.95
C GLU A 97 9.82 -5.55 -15.03
N TYR A 98 10.85 -4.71 -14.87
CA TYR A 98 12.24 -5.14 -14.83
C TYR A 98 12.49 -6.12 -13.67
N VAL A 99 12.02 -5.79 -12.45
CA VAL A 99 12.10 -6.69 -11.29
C VAL A 99 11.44 -8.02 -11.61
N ARG A 100 10.17 -8.01 -12.07
CA ARG A 100 9.42 -9.23 -12.38
C ARG A 100 10.15 -10.14 -13.38
N ASN A 101 10.75 -9.56 -14.42
CA ASN A 101 11.40 -10.31 -15.49
C ASN A 101 12.81 -10.81 -15.12
N ASN A 102 13.46 -10.20 -14.13
CA ASN A 102 14.84 -10.52 -13.76
C ASN A 102 14.97 -11.13 -12.36
N PHE A 103 13.88 -11.21 -11.59
CA PHE A 103 13.91 -11.77 -10.23
C PHE A 103 14.28 -13.25 -10.29
N PRO A 104 15.24 -13.71 -9.47
CA PRO A 104 15.69 -15.09 -9.53
C PRO A 104 14.62 -16.05 -9.02
N THR A 105 14.36 -17.12 -9.78
CA THR A 105 13.42 -18.19 -9.41
C THR A 105 14.12 -19.40 -8.76
N THR A 106 15.44 -19.40 -8.72
CA THR A 106 16.26 -20.50 -8.18
C THR A 106 17.42 -19.93 -7.37
N PHE A 107 17.88 -20.71 -6.37
CA PHE A 107 19.07 -20.36 -5.59
C PHE A 107 20.32 -20.79 -6.36
N SER A 108 21.04 -19.81 -6.92
CA SER A 108 22.28 -20.03 -7.68
C SER A 108 23.19 -18.80 -7.59
N PRO A 109 24.50 -18.90 -7.90
CA PRO A 109 25.37 -17.73 -7.95
C PRO A 109 24.89 -16.63 -8.91
N SER A 110 24.22 -16.98 -10.00
CA SER A 110 23.60 -16.01 -10.92
C SER A 110 22.42 -15.26 -10.28
N ALA A 111 21.74 -15.85 -9.29
CA ALA A 111 20.68 -15.18 -8.54
C ALA A 111 21.21 -13.96 -7.78
N ILE A 112 22.38 -14.07 -7.16
CA ILE A 112 23.05 -12.95 -6.47
C ILE A 112 23.37 -11.83 -7.46
N LEU A 113 23.85 -12.17 -8.67
CA LEU A 113 24.14 -11.18 -9.71
C LEU A 113 22.87 -10.48 -10.19
N SER A 114 21.78 -11.22 -10.41
CA SER A 114 20.49 -10.65 -10.78
C SER A 114 19.98 -9.66 -9.74
N LEU A 115 20.05 -10.02 -8.45
CA LEU A 115 19.66 -9.11 -7.36
C LEU A 115 20.53 -7.85 -7.31
N LYS A 116 21.84 -7.98 -7.50
CA LYS A 116 22.74 -6.80 -7.59
C LYS A 116 22.36 -5.86 -8.74
N ASN A 117 22.01 -6.41 -9.90
CA ASN A 117 21.57 -5.62 -11.05
C ASN A 117 20.23 -4.92 -10.78
N ILE A 118 19.27 -5.64 -10.18
CA ILE A 118 17.98 -5.08 -9.75
C ILE A 118 18.17 -3.92 -8.78
N ILE A 119 19.01 -4.10 -7.76
CA ILE A 119 19.32 -3.04 -6.79
C ILE A 119 19.95 -1.83 -7.49
N THR A 120 20.94 -2.07 -8.35
CA THR A 120 21.66 -0.99 -9.06
C THR A 120 20.73 -0.16 -9.94
N GLU A 121 19.85 -0.81 -10.71
CA GLU A 121 18.85 -0.10 -11.51
C GLU A 121 17.78 0.58 -10.63
N GLY A 122 17.35 -0.10 -9.57
CA GLY A 122 16.41 0.43 -8.58
C GLY A 122 16.90 1.73 -7.96
N GLU A 123 18.15 1.80 -7.52
CA GLU A 123 18.77 3.01 -6.96
C GLU A 123 18.79 4.17 -7.96
N LYS A 124 19.11 3.89 -9.24
CA LYS A 124 19.06 4.92 -10.29
C LYS A 124 17.64 5.46 -10.47
N VAL A 125 16.63 4.60 -10.46
CA VAL A 125 15.22 4.99 -10.59
C VAL A 125 14.76 5.75 -9.36
N LEU A 126 15.06 5.24 -8.15
CA LEU A 126 14.72 5.88 -6.88
C LEU A 126 15.25 7.30 -6.81
N LYS A 127 16.52 7.53 -7.19
CA LYS A 127 17.12 8.87 -7.26
C LYS A 127 16.34 9.81 -8.18
N LYS A 128 15.89 9.33 -9.35
CA LYS A 128 15.07 10.11 -10.30
C LYS A 128 13.69 10.40 -9.72
N VAL A 129 13.05 9.41 -9.08
CA VAL A 129 11.74 9.55 -8.43
C VAL A 129 11.81 10.59 -7.30
N ARG A 130 12.78 10.49 -6.38
CA ARG A 130 12.99 11.47 -5.30
C ARG A 130 13.16 12.89 -5.85
N LYS A 131 14.02 13.07 -6.86
CA LYS A 131 14.24 14.37 -7.49
C LYS A 131 12.99 14.93 -8.17
N SER A 132 12.05 14.09 -8.59
CA SER A 132 10.82 14.52 -9.25
C SER A 132 9.70 14.96 -8.31
N TYR A 133 9.86 14.78 -6.99
CA TYR A 133 8.88 15.21 -6.00
C TYR A 133 9.12 16.65 -5.48
N ASP A 134 10.35 17.17 -5.50
CA ASP A 134 10.72 18.52 -5.02
C ASP A 134 10.07 18.86 -3.65
N ASP A 135 9.98 20.14 -3.26
CA ASP A 135 9.28 20.58 -2.04
C ASP A 135 7.74 20.44 -2.11
N ARG A 136 7.18 19.90 -3.21
CA ARG A 136 5.77 20.11 -3.58
C ARG A 136 4.99 18.86 -3.91
N ASN A 137 4.96 17.89 -2.99
CA ASN A 137 3.79 17.03 -2.89
C ASN A 137 3.62 16.49 -1.47
N GLU A 138 2.47 16.80 -0.88
CA GLU A 138 2.03 16.25 0.41
C GLU A 138 1.91 14.72 0.33
N PHE A 139 1.49 14.20 -0.83
CA PHE A 139 1.29 12.77 -1.06
C PHE A 139 2.35 12.20 -1.99
N LYS A 140 3.27 11.37 -1.46
CA LYS A 140 4.38 10.79 -2.22
C LYS A 140 4.12 9.35 -2.70
N THR A 141 2.94 9.12 -3.30
CA THR A 141 2.44 7.77 -3.68
C THR A 141 3.43 6.92 -4.48
N LYS A 142 4.09 7.46 -5.50
CA LYS A 142 5.06 6.72 -6.33
C LYS A 142 6.44 6.60 -5.69
N LEU A 143 6.79 7.45 -4.72
CA LEU A 143 7.97 7.21 -3.89
C LEU A 143 7.71 6.02 -2.96
N ILE A 144 6.53 5.97 -2.36
CA ILE A 144 6.08 4.82 -1.55
C ILE A 144 6.14 3.53 -2.37
N ASP A 145 5.50 3.48 -3.55
CA ASP A 145 5.53 2.28 -4.42
C ASP A 145 6.96 1.85 -4.73
N MET A 146 7.84 2.81 -5.04
CA MET A 146 9.25 2.54 -5.35
C MET A 146 10.01 1.96 -4.16
N LEU A 147 9.81 2.52 -2.96
CA LEU A 147 10.48 2.06 -1.74
C LEU A 147 10.01 0.65 -1.34
N ILE A 148 8.70 0.37 -1.39
CA ILE A 148 8.16 -0.98 -1.12
C ILE A 148 8.72 -2.00 -2.12
N LEU A 149 8.81 -1.62 -3.40
CA LEU A 149 9.30 -2.51 -4.44
C LEU A 149 10.79 -2.83 -4.29
N LEU A 150 11.59 -1.83 -3.89
CA LEU A 150 13.04 -1.94 -3.77
C LEU A 150 13.50 -2.55 -2.44
N SER A 151 12.82 -2.25 -1.33
CA SER A 151 13.13 -2.76 0.02
C SER A 151 13.40 -4.28 0.08
N PRO A 152 12.52 -5.17 -0.43
CA PRO A 152 12.75 -6.62 -0.34
C PRO A 152 13.93 -7.10 -1.21
N GLN A 153 14.38 -6.32 -2.18
CA GLN A 153 15.53 -6.69 -3.03
C GLN A 153 16.85 -6.69 -2.25
N TYR A 154 16.89 -5.92 -1.16
CA TYR A 154 18.03 -5.81 -0.26
C TYR A 154 18.11 -6.95 0.76
N PHE A 155 17.07 -7.76 0.91
CA PHE A 155 16.93 -8.76 1.98
C PHE A 155 18.17 -9.65 2.15
N THR A 156 18.74 -10.15 1.05
CA THR A 156 19.88 -11.07 1.07
C THR A 156 21.24 -10.36 1.00
N LEU A 157 21.31 -9.15 0.43
CA LEU A 157 22.57 -8.49 0.08
C LEU A 157 22.98 -7.40 1.07
N ASP A 158 22.02 -6.65 1.61
CA ASP A 158 22.22 -5.59 2.59
C ASP A 158 20.87 -5.30 3.29
N SER A 159 20.49 -6.23 4.16
CA SER A 159 19.20 -6.20 4.86
C SER A 159 18.94 -4.91 5.66
N PRO A 160 19.93 -4.31 6.36
CA PRO A 160 19.75 -3.01 7.02
C PRO A 160 19.27 -1.90 6.07
N LYS A 161 19.80 -1.83 4.84
CA LYS A 161 19.34 -0.84 3.85
C LYS A 161 17.91 -1.12 3.39
N GLY A 162 17.55 -2.40 3.23
CA GLY A 162 16.18 -2.80 2.93
C GLY A 162 15.18 -2.36 4.01
N ILE A 163 15.57 -2.49 5.29
CA ILE A 163 14.80 -2.01 6.44
C ILE A 163 14.61 -0.48 6.38
N GLU A 164 15.68 0.29 6.13
CA GLU A 164 15.62 1.75 6.02
C GLU A 164 14.56 2.19 4.99
N TYR A 165 14.52 1.59 3.80
CA TYR A 165 13.51 1.90 2.79
C TYR A 165 12.10 1.46 3.15
N GLY A 166 11.95 0.34 3.85
CA GLY A 166 10.65 -0.11 4.35
C GLY A 166 10.09 0.85 5.40
N GLU A 167 10.90 1.25 6.38
CA GLU A 167 10.53 2.21 7.42
C GLU A 167 10.19 3.59 6.82
N GLU A 168 10.94 4.06 5.82
CA GLU A 168 10.64 5.29 5.11
C GLU A 168 9.30 5.21 4.37
N ALA A 169 9.03 4.10 3.68
CA ALA A 169 7.76 3.90 2.97
C ALA A 169 6.57 3.97 3.94
N LEU A 170 6.67 3.30 5.10
CA LEU A 170 5.64 3.32 6.14
C LEU A 170 5.43 4.72 6.72
N THR A 171 6.52 5.44 7.00
CA THR A 171 6.45 6.83 7.47
C THR A 171 5.73 7.73 6.47
N LEU A 172 5.99 7.54 5.17
CA LEU A 172 5.29 8.29 4.13
C LEU A 172 3.81 7.88 4.02
N MET A 173 3.49 6.59 4.18
CA MET A 173 2.11 6.10 4.15
C MET A 173 1.26 6.64 5.30
N ASP A 174 1.77 6.59 6.54
CA ASP A 174 1.06 7.08 7.73
C ASP A 174 0.72 8.57 7.60
N ASN A 175 1.58 9.34 6.93
CA ASN A 175 1.37 10.77 6.70
C ASN A 175 0.51 11.09 5.47
N SER A 176 0.34 10.14 4.53
CA SER A 176 -0.23 10.42 3.21
C SER A 176 -1.56 9.69 2.94
N LEU A 177 -1.72 8.45 3.42
CA LEU A 177 -2.67 7.50 2.85
C LEU A 177 -3.11 6.47 3.91
N ASN A 178 -4.04 6.83 4.80
CA ASN A 178 -4.59 5.97 5.87
C ASN A 178 -5.30 4.67 5.39
N CYS A 179 -5.21 4.30 4.11
CA CYS A 179 -6.11 3.35 3.46
C CYS A 179 -5.47 2.52 2.32
N ALA A 180 -4.15 2.57 2.12
CA ALA A 180 -3.56 1.83 1.00
C ALA A 180 -3.53 0.32 1.28
N LYS A 181 -4.12 -0.48 0.38
CA LYS A 181 -4.09 -1.97 0.44
C LYS A 181 -2.67 -2.56 0.49
N SER A 182 -1.65 -1.78 0.12
CA SER A 182 -0.24 -2.14 0.17
C SER A 182 0.39 -2.04 1.57
N ILE A 183 -0.27 -1.39 2.54
CA ILE A 183 0.26 -1.19 3.90
C ILE A 183 0.51 -2.53 4.61
N PRO A 184 -0.43 -3.49 4.66
CA PRO A 184 -0.16 -4.78 5.30
C PRO A 184 1.02 -5.53 4.68
N GLN A 185 1.12 -5.53 3.34
CA GLN A 185 2.22 -6.20 2.65
C GLN A 185 3.57 -5.56 2.96
N ALA A 186 3.62 -4.22 3.06
CA ALA A 186 4.84 -3.52 3.47
C ALA A 186 5.29 -3.92 4.88
N TYR A 187 4.35 -4.01 5.83
CA TYR A 187 4.64 -4.51 7.18
C TYR A 187 5.14 -5.95 7.19
N VAL A 188 4.53 -6.85 6.41
CA VAL A 188 4.97 -8.25 6.30
C VAL A 188 6.37 -8.37 5.72
N ASN A 189 6.67 -7.61 4.65
CA ASN A 189 8.02 -7.59 4.06
C ASN A 189 9.06 -7.08 5.07
N LEU A 190 8.72 -6.04 5.84
CA LEU A 190 9.61 -5.49 6.85
C LEU A 190 9.82 -6.46 8.02
N ALA A 191 8.77 -7.18 8.43
CA ALA A 191 8.85 -8.23 9.43
C ALA A 191 9.84 -9.34 9.03
N ALA A 192 9.79 -9.78 7.76
CA ALA A 192 10.76 -10.74 7.24
C ALA A 192 12.20 -10.20 7.34
N SER A 193 12.43 -8.95 6.93
CA SER A 193 13.75 -8.31 7.03
C SER A 193 14.23 -8.20 8.49
N TYR A 194 13.37 -7.81 9.43
CA TYR A 194 13.75 -7.77 10.85
C TYR A 194 14.06 -9.15 11.42
N HIS A 195 13.32 -10.18 11.01
CA HIS A 195 13.57 -11.56 11.42
C HIS A 195 14.96 -12.02 10.96
N ALA A 196 15.36 -11.71 9.72
CA ALA A 196 16.69 -12.00 9.21
C ALA A 196 17.83 -11.27 9.95
N ASN A 197 17.52 -10.22 10.71
CA ASN A 197 18.47 -9.49 11.56
C ASN A 197 18.25 -9.78 13.05
N GLU A 198 17.55 -10.86 13.39
CA GLU A 198 17.31 -11.31 14.77
C GLU A 198 16.59 -10.26 15.66
N LYS A 199 15.87 -9.30 15.06
CA LYS A 199 15.11 -8.26 15.78
C LYS A 199 13.68 -8.71 16.08
N ILE A 200 13.53 -9.73 16.91
CA ILE A 200 12.23 -10.42 17.15
C ILE A 200 11.12 -9.48 17.64
N GLU A 201 11.42 -8.56 18.57
CA GLU A 201 10.42 -7.58 19.05
C GLU A 201 9.86 -6.72 17.91
N LYS A 202 10.71 -6.35 16.94
CA LYS A 202 10.28 -5.59 15.77
C LYS A 202 9.45 -6.44 14.81
N VAL A 203 9.73 -7.74 14.69
CA VAL A 203 8.89 -8.66 13.92
C VAL A 203 7.48 -8.67 14.48
N LYS A 204 7.33 -8.86 15.79
CA LYS A 204 6.03 -8.85 16.46
C LYS A 204 5.28 -7.54 16.22
N GLU A 205 5.95 -6.40 16.43
CA GLU A 205 5.39 -5.07 16.18
C GLU A 205 4.87 -4.94 14.73
N MET A 206 5.64 -5.39 13.74
CA MET A 206 5.24 -5.29 12.33
C MET A 206 4.07 -6.21 11.99
N ILE A 207 4.02 -7.43 12.53
CA ILE A 207 2.91 -8.35 12.31
C ILE A 207 1.62 -7.81 12.94
N GLU A 208 1.69 -7.26 14.15
CA GLU A 208 0.55 -6.59 14.80
C GLU A 208 0.05 -5.39 13.97
N LYS A 209 0.97 -4.58 13.44
CA LYS A 209 0.62 -3.48 12.54
C LYS A 209 0.05 -3.95 11.20
N ALA A 210 0.57 -5.04 10.63
CA ALA A 210 0.01 -5.65 9.42
C ALA A 210 -1.42 -6.14 9.65
N PHE A 211 -1.66 -6.77 10.80
CA PHE A 211 -2.98 -7.23 11.23
C PHE A 211 -3.93 -6.04 11.38
N LYS A 212 -3.52 -5.04 12.16
CA LYS A 212 -4.30 -3.82 12.36
C LYS A 212 -4.57 -3.08 11.05
N ALA A 213 -3.63 -3.04 10.11
CA ALA A 213 -3.87 -2.42 8.81
C ALA A 213 -4.83 -3.24 7.92
N SER A 214 -4.84 -4.57 8.05
CA SER A 214 -5.69 -5.48 7.25
C SER A 214 -7.13 -5.49 7.73
N PHE A 215 -7.31 -5.51 9.04
CA PHE A 215 -8.62 -5.66 9.67
C PHE A 215 -9.13 -4.37 10.32
N CYS A 216 -8.26 -3.36 10.42
CA CYS A 216 -8.52 -2.05 11.00
C CYS A 216 -9.09 -2.11 12.42
N THR A 217 -8.64 -3.13 13.12
CA THR A 217 -8.97 -3.42 14.51
C THR A 217 -7.75 -4.11 15.11
N ASP A 218 -7.54 -3.98 16.41
CA ASP A 218 -6.53 -4.78 17.07
C ASP A 218 -6.96 -6.26 17.14
N LEU A 219 -6.00 -7.12 17.47
CA LEU A 219 -6.22 -8.55 17.50
C LEU A 219 -7.29 -8.94 18.53
N ASP A 220 -7.35 -8.24 19.65
CA ASP A 220 -8.28 -8.54 20.75
C ASP A 220 -9.72 -8.20 20.36
N HIS A 221 -9.93 -7.04 19.75
CA HIS A 221 -11.24 -6.61 19.28
C HIS A 221 -11.69 -7.43 18.06
N PHE A 222 -10.77 -7.87 17.19
CA PHE A 222 -11.09 -8.85 16.15
C PHE A 222 -11.59 -10.17 16.74
N LYS A 223 -10.90 -10.70 17.75
CA LYS A 223 -11.30 -11.93 18.46
C LYS A 223 -12.66 -11.78 19.14
N MET A 224 -13.03 -10.58 19.58
CA MET A 224 -14.36 -10.28 20.12
C MET A 224 -15.46 -10.30 19.05
N ILE A 225 -15.20 -9.75 17.86
CA ILE A 225 -16.17 -9.71 16.75
C ILE A 225 -16.33 -11.11 16.12
N PHE A 226 -15.24 -11.88 16.02
CA PHE A 226 -15.21 -13.19 15.36
C PHE A 226 -14.63 -14.28 16.29
N PRO A 227 -15.32 -14.62 17.40
CA PRO A 227 -14.80 -15.54 18.41
C PRO A 227 -14.48 -16.93 17.87
N GLU A 228 -15.16 -17.39 16.82
CA GLU A 228 -14.91 -18.69 16.19
C GLU A 228 -13.61 -18.76 15.38
N THR A 229 -13.05 -17.61 14.97
CA THR A 229 -11.78 -17.53 14.23
C THR A 229 -10.57 -17.29 15.14
N ALA A 230 -10.80 -16.95 16.40
CA ALA A 230 -9.77 -16.69 17.41
C ALA A 230 -8.74 -17.82 17.60
N PRO A 231 -9.09 -19.13 17.53
CA PRO A 231 -8.12 -20.21 17.68
C PRO A 231 -7.06 -20.29 16.57
N PHE A 232 -7.29 -19.64 15.43
CA PHE A 232 -6.44 -19.70 14.24
C PHE A 232 -5.57 -18.44 14.06
N LEU A 233 -5.73 -17.45 14.94
CA LEU A 233 -4.97 -16.21 14.93
C LEU A 233 -3.99 -16.22 16.11
N LEU A 234 -2.73 -16.49 15.77
CA LEU A 234 -1.55 -16.63 16.64
C LEU A 234 -1.55 -15.68 17.85
#